data_AF-A0A1F5LK53-F1
#
_entry.id   AF-A0A1F5LK53-F1
#
_cell.length_a   1.000
_cell.length_b   1.000
_cell.length_c   1.000
_cell.angle_alpha   90.00
_cell.angle_beta   90.00
_cell.angle_gamma   90.00
#
_symmetry.space_group_name_H-M   'P 1'
#
loop_
_entity.id
_entity.type
_entity.pdbx_description
1 polymer ?
#
loop_
_entity_poly.entity_id
_entity_poly.type
_entity_poly.pdbx_seq_one_letter_code
_entity_poly.pdbx_strand_id
1 'polypeptide(L)'
;MSDGKKVALVFGASGISGWAVAKNLLSYPTATTFDRVIGLTYRPRTIAESGLPQGPRLELYSGVDLRTDLDNVKKQMQERIPGLDQVTHMYYLAYSNATAYTENVMDIKNINKDMAYNAVHATDSLCSRLQFLVLQTGTNNYGVAVFQYMDKIEISPPLKEDNSRILSPYGDEIFYCDQVDLIREAAKGKSWKWCEVRPDQIIGFVPNVSGMTFVEPLALYLALYRFVNGPGASIIFPGTKTNFTYTFTDSSQDLIFKV
;
A
#
# COMPACT_ATOMS: atom_id res chain seq x y z
N MET A 1 4.99 -14.70 28.53
CA MET A 1 5.67 -13.41 28.29
C MET A 1 4.57 -12.38 28.18
N SER A 2 4.50 -11.39 29.07
CA SER A 2 3.56 -10.28 28.92
C SER A 2 3.90 -9.57 27.62
N ASP A 3 3.02 -9.71 26.61
CA ASP A 3 3.23 -9.15 25.28
C ASP A 3 3.43 -7.63 25.45
N GLY A 4 4.64 -7.14 25.17
CA GLY A 4 4.98 -5.74 25.41
C GLY A 4 4.11 -4.83 24.55
N LYS A 5 3.98 -3.55 24.94
CA LYS A 5 3.20 -2.56 24.17
C LYS A 5 3.54 -2.61 22.69
N LYS A 6 2.53 -2.68 21.83
CA LYS A 6 2.68 -2.72 20.36
C LYS A 6 2.30 -1.38 19.77
N VAL A 7 3.21 -0.84 18.98
CA VAL A 7 3.04 0.41 18.25
C VAL A 7 3.22 0.14 16.76
N ALA A 8 2.22 0.56 15.97
CA ALA A 8 2.23 0.45 14.52
C ALA A 8 2.62 1.78 13.85
N LEU A 9 3.44 1.70 12.81
CA LEU A 9 3.80 2.81 11.92
C LEU A 9 3.34 2.50 10.50
N VAL A 10 2.47 3.33 9.94
CA VAL A 10 1.81 3.10 8.64
C VAL A 10 2.25 4.16 7.64
N PHE A 11 3.16 3.81 6.73
CA PHE A 11 3.50 4.65 5.59
C PHE A 11 2.39 4.59 4.55
N GLY A 12 1.90 5.75 4.10
CA GLY A 12 0.81 5.83 3.12
C GLY A 12 -0.58 5.78 3.75
N ALA A 13 -0.75 6.29 4.98
CA ALA A 13 -2.00 6.25 5.73
C ALA A 13 -3.19 6.97 5.06
N SER A 14 -2.94 7.76 4.01
CA SER A 14 -3.96 8.41 3.18
C SER A 14 -4.33 7.62 1.91
N GLY A 15 -3.61 6.54 1.60
CA GLY A 15 -3.93 5.66 0.47
C GLY A 15 -5.00 4.64 0.86
N ILE A 16 -5.60 3.97 -0.14
CA ILE A 16 -6.71 3.02 0.06
C ILE A 16 -6.37 1.92 1.09
N SER A 17 -5.20 1.29 0.96
CA SER A 17 -4.71 0.28 1.91
C SER A 17 -4.29 0.89 3.24
N GLY A 18 -3.50 1.96 3.23
CA GLY A 18 -2.98 2.56 4.45
C GLY A 18 -4.05 3.15 5.34
N TRP A 19 -5.11 3.70 4.76
CA TRP A 19 -6.29 4.17 5.49
C TRP A 19 -7.01 3.00 6.16
N ALA A 20 -7.27 1.92 5.42
CA ALA A 20 -7.94 0.74 5.94
C ALA A 20 -7.10 0.07 7.05
N VAL A 21 -5.79 -0.02 6.88
CA VAL A 21 -4.86 -0.52 7.91
C VAL A 21 -4.89 0.35 9.16
N ALA A 22 -4.71 1.67 9.02
CA ALA A 22 -4.72 2.58 10.17
C ALA A 22 -6.03 2.48 10.98
N LYS A 23 -7.17 2.31 10.29
CA LYS A 23 -8.48 2.07 10.91
C LYS A 23 -8.57 0.68 11.56
N ASN A 24 -8.18 -0.37 10.86
CA ASN A 24 -8.33 -1.75 11.31
C ASN A 24 -7.46 -2.05 12.53
N LEU A 25 -6.24 -1.51 12.60
CA LEU A 25 -5.32 -1.70 13.74
C LEU A 25 -5.87 -1.18 15.07
N LEU A 26 -6.91 -0.34 15.06
CA LEU A 26 -7.62 0.10 16.27
C LEU A 26 -8.54 -0.98 16.85
N SER A 27 -8.88 -2.03 16.09
CA SER A 27 -9.89 -3.02 16.47
C SER A 27 -9.50 -4.47 16.20
N TYR A 28 -8.54 -4.73 15.31
CA TYR A 28 -8.12 -6.05 14.88
C TYR A 28 -6.65 -6.34 15.25
N PRO A 29 -6.30 -7.59 15.61
CA PRO A 29 -7.19 -8.71 15.92
C PRO A 29 -8.09 -8.47 17.14
N THR A 30 -7.65 -7.60 18.05
CA THR A 30 -8.46 -7.12 19.18
C THR A 30 -8.29 -5.62 19.34
N ALA A 31 -9.24 -4.98 20.03
CA ALA A 31 -9.17 -3.55 20.33
C ALA A 31 -7.92 -3.15 21.14
N THR A 32 -7.25 -4.11 21.79
CA THR A 32 -6.06 -3.89 22.63
C THR A 32 -4.78 -4.44 22.00
N THR A 33 -4.80 -4.88 20.74
CA THR A 33 -3.59 -5.41 20.10
C THR A 33 -2.53 -4.33 19.94
N PHE A 34 -2.91 -3.15 19.45
CA PHE A 34 -2.01 -2.00 19.31
C PHE A 34 -2.39 -0.92 20.30
N ASP A 35 -1.42 -0.50 21.12
CA ASP A 35 -1.58 0.61 22.04
C ASP A 35 -1.57 1.96 21.32
N ARG A 36 -0.90 2.01 20.16
CA ARG A 36 -0.69 3.23 19.38
C ARG A 36 -0.56 2.92 17.89
N VAL A 37 -1.21 3.72 17.05
CA VAL A 37 -1.18 3.63 15.59
C VAL A 37 -0.77 4.98 15.03
N ILE A 38 0.39 5.03 14.40
CA ILE A 38 0.98 6.22 13.80
C ILE A 38 0.82 6.13 12.29
N GLY A 39 -0.02 6.97 11.70
CA GLY A 39 -0.15 7.11 10.26
C GLY A 39 0.78 8.19 9.73
N LEU A 40 1.45 7.91 8.60
CA LEU A 40 2.26 8.89 7.88
C LEU A 40 1.65 9.23 6.53
N THR A 41 1.60 10.53 6.24
CA THR A 41 1.22 11.08 4.93
C THR A 41 2.31 12.02 4.42
N TYR A 42 2.40 12.18 3.10
CA TYR A 42 3.24 13.24 2.55
C TYR A 42 2.53 14.60 2.65
N ARG A 43 1.33 14.69 2.08
CA ARG A 43 0.52 15.92 2.09
C ARG A 43 -0.08 16.17 3.47
N PRO A 44 -0.08 17.43 3.96
CA PRO A 44 -0.75 17.82 5.21
C PRO A 44 -2.19 17.35 5.25
N ARG A 45 -2.58 16.71 6.35
CA ARG A 45 -3.96 16.28 6.58
C ARG A 45 -4.26 16.06 8.05
N THR A 46 -5.40 16.55 8.51
CA THR A 46 -5.90 16.24 9.86
C THR A 46 -6.58 14.86 9.90
N ILE A 47 -6.74 14.29 11.09
CA ILE A 47 -7.49 13.04 11.28
C ILE A 47 -8.97 13.23 10.86
N ALA A 48 -9.54 14.41 11.14
CA ALA A 48 -10.92 14.72 10.76
C ALA A 48 -11.09 14.71 9.22
N GLU A 49 -10.20 15.39 8.50
CA GLU A 49 -10.23 15.41 7.03
C GLU A 49 -9.93 14.05 6.42
N SER A 50 -9.17 13.18 7.11
CA SER A 50 -8.88 11.83 6.63
C SER A 50 -10.06 10.88 6.79
N GLY A 51 -11.11 11.25 7.53
CA GLY A 51 -12.23 10.37 7.86
C GLY A 51 -11.85 9.14 8.68
N LEU A 52 -10.63 9.09 9.22
CA LEU A 52 -10.22 8.04 10.16
C LEU A 52 -10.93 8.25 11.52
N PRO A 53 -11.14 7.18 12.30
CA PRO A 53 -11.76 7.28 13.62
C PRO A 53 -10.98 8.22 14.54
N GLN A 54 -11.69 9.13 15.21
CA GLN A 54 -11.08 9.94 16.27
C GLN A 54 -10.80 9.07 17.50
N GLY A 55 -9.66 9.27 18.14
CA GLY A 55 -9.35 8.57 19.38
C GLY A 55 -7.92 8.79 19.84
N PRO A 56 -7.62 8.49 21.12
CA PRO A 56 -6.33 8.79 21.73
C PRO A 56 -5.18 7.90 21.23
N ARG A 57 -5.48 6.82 20.50
CA ARG A 57 -4.47 5.85 19.99
C ARG A 57 -4.05 6.10 18.55
N LEU A 58 -4.85 6.85 17.77
CA LEU A 58 -4.54 7.13 16.37
C LEU A 58 -3.89 8.50 16.25
N GLU A 59 -2.73 8.53 15.62
CA GLU A 59 -2.00 9.75 15.33
C GLU A 59 -1.73 9.82 13.82
N LEU A 60 -1.70 11.04 13.27
CA LEU A 60 -1.40 11.28 11.87
C LEU A 60 -0.35 12.37 11.77
N TYR A 61 0.78 12.05 11.13
CA TYR A 61 1.87 12.98 10.88
C TYR A 61 2.07 13.15 9.38
N SER A 62 2.32 14.39 8.96
CA SER A 62 2.49 14.74 7.55
C SER A 62 3.89 15.28 7.26
N GLY A 63 4.27 15.29 5.97
CA GLY A 63 5.50 15.94 5.51
C GLY A 63 6.76 15.12 5.69
N VAL A 64 6.64 13.79 5.79
CA VAL A 64 7.77 12.86 5.61
C VAL A 64 7.89 12.55 4.12
N ASP A 65 8.91 13.11 3.47
CA ASP A 65 9.20 12.92 2.05
C ASP A 65 10.18 11.79 1.83
N LEU A 66 9.67 10.61 1.45
CA LEU A 66 10.49 9.44 1.17
C LEU A 66 11.35 9.55 -0.08
N ARG A 67 11.21 10.62 -0.88
CA ARG A 67 11.99 10.83 -2.11
C ARG A 67 13.30 11.58 -1.89
N THR A 68 13.56 12.06 -0.67
CA THR A 68 14.84 12.70 -0.33
C THR A 68 15.88 11.66 0.08
N ASP A 69 17.08 12.08 0.45
CA ASP A 69 18.08 11.16 1.00
C ASP A 69 17.67 10.60 2.37
N LEU A 70 18.29 9.48 2.74
CA LEU A 70 17.99 8.73 3.97
C LEU A 70 18.16 9.57 5.24
N ASP A 71 19.20 10.41 5.32
CA ASP A 71 19.47 11.21 6.52
C ASP A 71 18.40 12.28 6.71
N ASN A 72 17.96 12.91 5.62
CA ASN A 72 16.84 13.83 5.64
C ASN A 72 15.52 13.14 6.01
N VAL A 73 15.26 11.92 5.52
CA VAL A 73 14.07 11.13 5.93
C VAL A 73 14.12 10.82 7.43
N LYS A 74 15.27 10.37 7.94
CA LYS A 74 15.46 10.09 9.37
C LYS A 74 15.21 11.34 10.22
N LYS A 75 15.82 12.46 9.83
CA LYS A 75 15.64 13.75 10.50
C LYS A 75 14.17 14.16 10.51
N GLN A 76 13.49 14.10 9.36
CA GLN A 76 12.08 14.46 9.26
C GLN A 76 11.21 13.61 10.19
N MET A 77 11.45 12.30 10.24
CA MET A 77 10.75 11.38 11.12
C MET A 77 11.01 11.71 12.60
N GLN A 78 12.27 11.91 13.00
CA GLN A 78 12.65 12.25 14.38
C GLN A 78 12.05 13.56 14.87
N GLU A 79 12.02 14.59 14.03
CA GLU A 79 11.46 15.90 14.37
C GLU A 79 9.93 15.89 14.55
N ARG A 80 9.24 14.99 13.83
CA ARG A 80 7.77 14.99 13.75
C ARG A 80 7.12 13.95 14.65
N ILE A 81 7.74 12.79 14.79
CA ILE A 81 7.11 11.60 15.36
C ILE A 81 7.74 11.32 16.73
N PRO A 82 7.06 11.63 17.84
CA PRO A 82 7.57 11.34 19.17
C PRO A 82 7.57 9.82 19.43
N GLY A 83 8.60 9.33 20.13
CA GLY A 83 8.68 7.94 20.59
C GLY A 83 8.81 6.90 19.47
N LEU A 84 9.57 7.21 18.41
CA LEU A 84 9.85 6.27 17.32
C LEU A 84 10.53 4.97 17.80
N ASP A 85 11.34 5.05 18.86
CA ASP A 85 11.97 3.89 19.50
C ASP A 85 10.95 2.84 20.01
N GLN A 86 9.70 3.25 20.21
CA GLN A 86 8.61 2.38 20.65
C GLN A 86 7.94 1.61 19.52
N VAL A 87 8.18 1.98 18.25
CA VAL A 87 7.58 1.33 17.08
C VAL A 87 8.01 -0.14 17.02
N THR A 88 7.02 -1.01 16.84
CA THR A 88 7.20 -2.48 16.79
C THR A 88 6.81 -3.06 15.44
N HIS A 89 5.84 -2.46 14.74
CA HIS A 89 5.33 -2.96 13.47
C HIS A 89 5.34 -1.80 12.47
N MET A 90 5.92 -2.02 11.30
CA MET A 90 5.86 -1.07 10.19
C MET A 90 5.03 -1.68 9.04
N TYR A 91 4.18 -0.85 8.45
CA TYR A 91 3.43 -1.14 7.24
C TYR A 91 3.87 -0.18 6.14
N TYR A 92 4.46 -0.71 5.07
CA TYR A 92 4.82 0.06 3.88
C TYR A 92 3.72 -0.08 2.82
N LEU A 93 2.85 0.92 2.75
CA LEU A 93 1.66 0.96 1.89
C LEU A 93 1.65 2.20 1.00
N ALA A 94 2.84 2.67 0.63
CA ALA A 94 3.06 3.86 -0.16
C ALA A 94 3.79 3.53 -1.46
N TYR A 95 3.42 4.24 -2.52
CA TYR A 95 4.14 4.22 -3.78
C TYR A 95 3.96 5.58 -4.47
N SER A 96 4.85 5.88 -5.39
CA SER A 96 4.79 7.04 -6.25
C SER A 96 4.27 6.63 -7.63
N ASN A 97 3.08 7.11 -7.98
CA ASN A 97 2.58 7.02 -9.35
C ASN A 97 3.18 8.16 -10.18
N ALA A 98 4.50 8.17 -10.39
CA ALA A 98 5.19 9.26 -11.09
C ALA A 98 4.81 9.40 -12.57
N THR A 99 3.75 8.74 -13.05
CA THR A 99 3.11 9.00 -14.36
C THR A 99 2.75 10.48 -14.56
N ALA A 100 2.55 11.25 -13.48
CA ALA A 100 2.31 12.69 -13.57
C ALA A 100 3.57 13.54 -13.86
N TYR A 101 4.79 12.99 -13.73
CA TYR A 101 6.05 13.75 -13.83
C TYR A 101 7.18 13.06 -14.62
N THR A 102 7.10 11.76 -14.87
CA THR A 102 8.12 10.98 -15.60
C THR A 102 7.46 10.14 -16.69
N GLU A 103 7.89 10.29 -17.94
CA GLU A 103 7.44 9.45 -19.07
C GLU A 103 8.16 8.08 -19.11
N ASN A 104 9.17 7.87 -18.25
CA ASN A 104 10.01 6.68 -18.24
C ASN A 104 9.67 5.73 -17.07
N VAL A 105 9.27 4.51 -17.40
CA VAL A 105 8.95 3.44 -16.44
C VAL A 105 10.11 3.08 -15.51
N MET A 106 11.35 3.19 -15.98
CA MET A 106 12.53 2.89 -15.16
C MET A 106 12.77 3.95 -14.09
N ASP A 107 12.42 5.21 -14.35
CA ASP A 107 12.50 6.27 -13.34
C ASP A 107 11.44 6.06 -12.26
N ILE A 108 10.22 5.65 -12.65
CA ILE A 108 9.17 5.25 -11.70
C ILE A 108 9.66 4.11 -10.82
N LYS A 109 10.34 3.11 -11.42
CA LYS A 109 10.91 2.00 -10.67
C LYS A 109 11.95 2.47 -9.66
N ASN A 110 12.91 3.29 -10.08
CA ASN A 110 13.98 3.78 -9.21
C ASN A 110 13.39 4.61 -8.04
N ILE A 111 12.46 5.52 -8.32
CA ILE A 111 11.78 6.31 -7.28
C ILE A 111 11.10 5.40 -6.24
N ASN A 112 10.36 4.37 -6.68
CA ASN A 112 9.63 3.50 -5.77
C ASN A 112 10.55 2.56 -4.97
N LYS A 113 11.68 2.16 -5.55
CA LYS A 113 12.74 1.43 -4.86
C LYS A 113 13.38 2.30 -3.77
N ASP A 114 13.75 3.53 -4.11
CA ASP A 114 14.41 4.46 -3.18
C ASP A 114 13.47 4.88 -2.04
N MET A 115 12.19 5.08 -2.33
CA MET A 115 11.19 5.32 -1.28
C MET A 115 11.08 4.16 -0.29
N ALA A 116 11.09 2.91 -0.79
CA ALA A 116 11.06 1.72 0.07
C ALA A 116 12.36 1.57 0.85
N TYR A 117 13.51 1.83 0.22
CA TYR A 117 14.82 1.91 0.88
C TYR A 117 14.77 2.84 2.08
N ASN A 118 14.37 4.09 1.84
CA ASN A 118 14.32 5.10 2.88
C ASN A 118 13.39 4.73 4.03
N ALA A 119 12.19 4.23 3.72
CA ALA A 119 11.22 3.88 4.75
C ALA A 119 11.71 2.70 5.63
N VAL A 120 12.28 1.66 5.02
CA VAL A 120 12.80 0.48 5.72
C VAL A 120 14.02 0.84 6.55
N HIS A 121 15.03 1.50 5.96
CA HIS A 121 16.28 1.81 6.64
C HIS A 121 16.14 2.92 7.69
N ALA A 122 15.22 3.88 7.51
CA ALA A 122 14.91 4.85 8.56
C ALA A 122 14.21 4.16 9.73
N THR A 123 13.23 3.30 9.46
CA THR A 123 12.52 2.56 10.52
C THR A 123 13.46 1.63 11.28
N ASP A 124 14.25 0.80 10.60
CA ASP A 124 15.24 -0.09 11.23
C ASP A 124 16.27 0.67 12.08
N SER A 125 16.67 1.87 11.64
CA SER A 125 17.63 2.70 12.37
C SER A 125 17.03 3.44 13.57
N LEU A 126 15.77 3.85 13.51
CA LEU A 126 15.14 4.72 14.52
C LEU A 126 14.26 3.95 15.52
N CYS A 127 13.77 2.77 15.12
CA CYS A 127 12.81 1.98 15.88
C CYS A 127 13.52 0.79 16.52
N SER A 128 14.19 1.00 17.65
CA SER A 128 14.98 -0.04 18.34
C SER A 128 14.16 -1.26 18.79
N ARG A 129 12.83 -1.12 18.86
CA ARG A 129 11.89 -2.19 19.21
C ARG A 129 11.18 -2.81 18.01
N LEU A 130 11.63 -2.55 16.78
CA LEU A 130 11.04 -3.11 15.57
C LEU A 130 11.02 -4.65 15.64
N GLN A 131 9.85 -5.23 15.36
CA GLN A 131 9.59 -6.67 15.40
C GLN A 131 9.10 -7.18 14.04
N PHE A 132 8.32 -6.38 13.31
CA PHE A 132 7.69 -6.84 12.08
C PHE A 132 7.54 -5.74 11.02
N LEU A 133 7.69 -6.14 9.77
CA LEU A 133 7.56 -5.30 8.58
C LEU A 133 6.56 -5.91 7.60
N VAL A 134 5.60 -5.12 7.13
CA VAL A 134 4.63 -5.52 6.10
C VAL A 134 4.88 -4.70 4.86
N LEU A 135 5.21 -5.36 3.76
CA LEU A 135 5.32 -4.75 2.43
C LEU A 135 4.05 -5.08 1.64
N GLN A 136 3.34 -4.06 1.14
CA GLN A 136 2.33 -4.30 0.11
C GLN A 136 2.94 -4.10 -1.28
N THR A 137 2.81 -5.13 -2.11
CA THR A 137 3.07 -5.07 -3.55
C THR A 137 1.73 -5.19 -4.29
N GLY A 138 1.53 -6.24 -5.09
CA GLY A 138 0.27 -6.50 -5.80
C GLY A 138 0.45 -7.48 -6.96
N THR A 139 -0.63 -7.71 -7.69
CA THR A 139 -0.65 -8.64 -8.84
C THR A 139 0.26 -8.25 -10.00
N ASN A 140 0.80 -7.03 -10.02
CA ASN A 140 1.85 -6.66 -10.99
C ASN A 140 3.11 -7.50 -10.84
N ASN A 141 3.34 -8.14 -9.69
CA ASN A 141 4.42 -9.10 -9.50
C ASN A 141 4.36 -10.29 -10.49
N TYR A 142 3.18 -10.53 -11.05
CA TYR A 142 2.88 -11.59 -12.02
C TYR A 142 2.78 -11.07 -13.47
N GLY A 143 3.17 -9.81 -13.73
CA GLY A 143 3.21 -9.24 -15.08
C GLY A 143 1.99 -8.41 -15.50
N VAL A 144 1.02 -8.17 -14.60
CA VAL A 144 -0.19 -7.38 -14.92
C VAL A 144 0.13 -5.93 -15.34
N ALA A 145 1.18 -5.32 -14.80
CA ALA A 145 1.57 -3.94 -15.12
C ALA A 145 2.35 -3.77 -16.44
N VAL A 146 2.87 -4.85 -17.02
CA VAL A 146 3.66 -4.79 -18.27
C VAL A 146 2.80 -5.15 -19.47
N PHE A 147 1.60 -4.55 -19.51
CA PHE A 147 0.54 -4.89 -20.45
C PHE A 147 0.95 -4.71 -21.93
N GLN A 148 1.92 -3.82 -22.20
CA GLN A 148 2.45 -3.63 -23.55
C GLN A 148 3.25 -4.84 -24.08
N TYR A 149 3.61 -5.77 -23.21
CA TYR A 149 4.33 -7.00 -23.56
C TYR A 149 3.53 -8.27 -23.26
N MET A 150 2.19 -8.20 -23.18
CA MET A 150 1.35 -9.39 -22.92
C MET A 150 1.52 -10.50 -23.97
N ASP A 151 1.96 -10.18 -25.18
CA ASP A 151 2.28 -11.16 -26.22
C ASP A 151 3.68 -11.79 -26.04
N LYS A 152 4.47 -11.29 -25.09
CA LYS A 152 5.84 -11.75 -24.78
C LYS A 152 5.98 -12.45 -23.44
N ILE A 153 4.97 -12.39 -22.59
CA ILE A 153 4.96 -13.02 -21.27
C ILE A 153 3.80 -14.00 -21.16
N GLU A 154 3.98 -15.04 -20.34
CA GLU A 154 2.90 -15.96 -19.98
C GLU A 154 2.40 -15.64 -18.58
N ILE A 155 1.10 -15.43 -18.44
CA ILE A 155 0.41 -15.32 -17.16
C ILE A 155 -0.53 -16.52 -17.07
N SER A 156 -0.27 -17.42 -16.11
CA SER A 156 -1.02 -18.67 -15.96
C SER A 156 -1.78 -18.67 -14.62
N PRO A 157 -3.04 -18.20 -14.57
CA PRO A 157 -3.88 -18.28 -13.38
C PRO A 157 -4.24 -19.74 -13.02
N PRO A 158 -4.55 -20.06 -11.74
CA PRO A 158 -4.54 -19.14 -10.60
C PRO A 158 -3.10 -18.75 -10.21
N LEU A 159 -2.90 -17.46 -9.96
CA LEU A 159 -1.61 -16.91 -9.54
C LEU A 159 -1.29 -17.39 -8.13
N LYS A 160 -0.04 -17.79 -7.90
CA LYS A 160 0.46 -18.28 -6.61
C LYS A 160 1.73 -17.54 -6.22
N GLU A 161 2.04 -17.51 -4.93
CA GLU A 161 3.19 -16.78 -4.41
C GLU A 161 4.53 -17.36 -4.88
N ASP A 162 4.55 -18.64 -5.24
CA ASP A 162 5.69 -19.40 -5.77
C ASP A 162 5.86 -19.31 -7.30
N ASN A 163 4.97 -18.60 -8.02
CA ASN A 163 5.18 -18.30 -9.44
C ASN A 163 6.53 -17.59 -9.65
N SER A 164 7.25 -18.02 -10.69
CA SER A 164 8.48 -17.37 -11.13
C SER A 164 8.24 -15.90 -11.45
N ARG A 165 9.25 -15.06 -11.17
CA ARG A 165 9.25 -13.67 -11.62
C ARG A 165 9.21 -13.60 -13.14
N ILE A 166 8.61 -12.52 -13.66
CA ILE A 166 8.76 -12.16 -15.06
C ILE A 166 10.24 -11.92 -15.35
N LEU A 167 10.75 -12.55 -16.42
CA LEU A 167 12.16 -12.46 -16.80
C LEU A 167 12.48 -11.12 -17.46
N SER A 168 13.76 -10.73 -17.39
CA SER A 168 14.31 -9.61 -18.17
C SER A 168 14.09 -9.86 -19.68
N PRO A 169 13.81 -8.82 -20.48
CA PRO A 169 13.77 -7.41 -20.08
C PRO A 169 12.44 -6.95 -19.47
N TYR A 170 11.35 -7.71 -19.64
CA TYR A 170 10.01 -7.24 -19.30
C TYR A 170 9.81 -7.07 -17.78
N GLY A 171 10.34 -8.01 -17.00
CA GLY A 171 10.26 -7.94 -15.54
C GLY A 171 11.04 -6.77 -14.93
N ASP A 172 11.98 -6.19 -15.69
CA ASP A 172 12.83 -5.11 -15.19
C ASP A 172 12.04 -3.83 -14.90
N GLU A 173 10.87 -3.65 -15.50
CA GLU A 173 9.95 -2.52 -15.25
C GLU A 173 9.16 -2.66 -13.94
N ILE A 174 9.12 -3.85 -13.34
CA ILE A 174 8.30 -4.15 -12.16
C ILE A 174 9.10 -3.86 -10.88
N PHE A 175 8.82 -2.71 -10.26
CA PHE A 175 9.55 -2.27 -9.06
C PHE A 175 9.29 -3.11 -7.79
N TYR A 176 8.25 -3.95 -7.77
CA TYR A 176 7.95 -4.82 -6.63
C TYR A 176 9.08 -5.82 -6.35
N CYS A 177 9.70 -6.37 -7.39
CA CYS A 177 10.83 -7.30 -7.26
C CYS A 177 12.00 -6.65 -6.51
N ASP A 178 12.34 -5.41 -6.90
CA ASP A 178 13.40 -4.64 -6.27
C ASP A 178 13.08 -4.30 -4.80
N GLN A 179 11.83 -3.96 -4.48
CA GLN A 179 11.41 -3.72 -3.09
C GLN A 179 11.51 -4.97 -2.22
N VAL A 180 11.09 -6.12 -2.77
CA VAL A 180 11.19 -7.42 -2.08
C VAL A 180 12.64 -7.80 -1.83
N ASP A 181 13.52 -7.66 -2.82
CA ASP A 181 14.95 -7.99 -2.68
C ASP A 181 15.65 -7.05 -1.70
N LEU A 182 15.28 -5.78 -1.71
CA LEU A 182 15.75 -4.78 -0.74
C LEU A 182 15.39 -5.16 0.70
N ILE A 183 14.14 -5.54 0.97
CA ILE A 183 13.74 -5.94 2.33
C ILE A 183 14.40 -7.26 2.73
N ARG A 184 14.52 -8.21 1.80
CA ARG A 184 15.26 -9.47 2.05
C ARG A 184 16.69 -9.21 2.48
N GLU A 185 17.38 -8.29 1.80
CA GLU A 185 18.74 -7.89 2.15
C GLU A 185 18.77 -7.19 3.51
N ALA A 186 17.91 -6.19 3.71
CA ALA A 186 17.82 -5.44 4.96
C ALA A 186 17.51 -6.33 6.19
N ALA A 187 16.77 -7.42 6.00
CA ALA A 187 16.40 -8.37 7.04
C ALA A 187 17.54 -9.31 7.48
N LYS A 188 18.63 -9.41 6.71
CA LYS A 188 19.75 -10.31 7.06
C LYS A 188 20.38 -9.88 8.38
N GLY A 189 20.46 -10.83 9.32
CA GLY A 189 21.02 -10.59 10.66
C GLY A 189 20.14 -9.73 11.58
N LYS A 190 18.91 -9.39 11.17
CA LYS A 190 17.96 -8.62 11.98
C LYS A 190 17.09 -9.51 12.83
N SER A 191 16.64 -8.97 13.98
CA SER A 191 15.70 -9.64 14.88
C SER A 191 14.26 -9.58 14.35
N TRP A 192 13.90 -8.51 13.65
CA TRP A 192 12.58 -8.34 13.08
C TRP A 192 12.34 -9.29 11.90
N LYS A 193 11.06 -9.57 11.63
CA LYS A 193 10.58 -10.39 10.51
C LYS A 193 9.78 -9.54 9.54
N TRP A 194 9.45 -10.10 8.38
CA TRP A 194 8.63 -9.39 7.41
C TRP A 194 7.77 -10.34 6.58
N CYS A 195 6.72 -9.79 5.99
CA CYS A 195 5.94 -10.46 4.96
C CYS A 195 5.63 -9.52 3.78
N GLU A 196 5.28 -10.13 2.66
CA GLU A 196 4.76 -9.46 1.47
C GLU A 196 3.27 -9.77 1.35
N VAL A 197 2.47 -8.75 1.05
CA VAL A 197 1.04 -8.90 0.74
C VAL A 197 0.81 -8.45 -0.70
N ARG A 198 0.26 -9.36 -1.52
CA ARG A 198 0.04 -9.16 -2.97
C ARG A 198 -1.46 -9.07 -3.29
N PRO A 199 -2.14 -7.96 -2.96
CA PRO A 199 -3.55 -7.83 -3.30
C PRO A 199 -3.75 -7.77 -4.82
N ASP A 200 -4.91 -8.25 -5.27
CA ASP A 200 -5.45 -7.97 -6.59
C ASP A 200 -6.09 -6.56 -6.61
N GLN A 201 -6.90 -6.25 -7.62
CA GLN A 201 -7.65 -5.00 -7.71
C GLN A 201 -8.40 -4.72 -6.39
N ILE A 202 -7.93 -3.71 -5.66
CA ILE A 202 -8.47 -3.39 -4.34
C ILE A 202 -9.86 -2.78 -4.50
N ILE A 203 -10.83 -3.38 -3.82
CA ILE A 203 -12.20 -2.88 -3.75
C ILE A 203 -12.36 -2.12 -2.43
N GLY A 204 -12.63 -0.82 -2.52
CA GLY A 204 -12.71 0.01 -1.34
C GLY A 204 -12.98 1.48 -1.62
N PHE A 205 -13.05 2.24 -0.54
CA PHE A 205 -13.25 3.68 -0.54
C PHE A 205 -12.38 4.32 0.53
N VAL A 206 -11.74 5.41 0.15
CA VAL A 206 -11.04 6.31 1.06
C VAL A 206 -11.61 7.71 0.81
N PRO A 207 -11.87 8.51 1.85
CA PRO A 207 -12.50 9.82 1.69
C PRO A 207 -11.50 10.87 1.18
N ASN A 208 -10.81 10.59 0.09
CA ASN A 208 -9.95 11.50 -0.69
C ASN A 208 -9.87 11.06 -2.14
N VAL A 209 -9.37 11.98 -2.97
CA VAL A 209 -8.93 11.67 -4.33
C VAL A 209 -7.83 10.62 -4.26
N SER A 210 -8.16 9.41 -4.71
CA SER A 210 -7.24 8.29 -4.88
C SER A 210 -7.05 8.02 -6.37
N GLY A 211 -5.81 7.88 -6.82
CA GLY A 211 -5.49 7.66 -8.24
C GLY A 211 -5.78 6.25 -8.75
N MET A 212 -6.12 5.30 -7.88
CA MET A 212 -6.32 3.89 -8.24
C MET A 212 -7.56 3.28 -7.56
N THR A 213 -8.73 3.91 -7.71
CA THR A 213 -10.01 3.32 -7.30
C THR A 213 -10.85 2.98 -8.53
N PHE A 214 -11.38 1.76 -8.57
CA PHE A 214 -12.34 1.33 -9.60
C PHE A 214 -13.78 1.63 -9.20
N VAL A 215 -14.07 1.58 -7.90
CA VAL A 215 -15.43 1.72 -7.36
C VAL A 215 -15.99 3.11 -7.62
N GLU A 216 -15.18 4.16 -7.43
CA GLU A 216 -15.64 5.55 -7.61
C GLU A 216 -16.02 5.86 -9.06
N PRO A 217 -15.17 5.62 -10.08
CA PRO A 217 -15.55 5.84 -11.48
C PRO A 217 -16.79 5.04 -11.91
N LEU A 218 -16.90 3.77 -11.47
CA LEU A 218 -18.06 2.94 -11.77
C LEU A 218 -19.33 3.49 -11.10
N ALA A 219 -19.25 3.87 -9.83
CA ALA A 219 -20.38 4.46 -9.10
C ALA A 219 -20.84 5.78 -9.74
N LEU A 220 -19.90 6.64 -10.16
CA LEU A 220 -20.20 7.89 -10.88
C LEU A 220 -20.86 7.62 -12.24
N TYR A 221 -20.35 6.66 -13.01
CA TYR A 221 -20.94 6.24 -14.28
C TYR A 221 -22.39 5.76 -14.09
N LEU A 222 -22.63 4.86 -13.13
CA LEU A 222 -23.96 4.32 -12.84
C LEU A 222 -24.92 5.40 -12.33
N ALA A 223 -24.46 6.30 -11.47
CA ALA A 223 -25.25 7.42 -10.97
C ALA A 223 -25.65 8.39 -12.09
N LEU A 224 -24.71 8.75 -12.95
CA LEU A 224 -24.96 9.59 -14.12
C LEU A 224 -25.92 8.91 -15.11
N TYR A 225 -25.72 7.61 -15.36
CA TYR A 225 -26.60 6.85 -16.26
C TYR A 225 -28.05 6.85 -15.76
N ARG A 226 -28.25 6.62 -14.46
CA ARG A 226 -29.57 6.71 -13.82
C ARG A 226 -30.14 8.13 -13.90
N PHE A 227 -29.31 9.16 -13.70
CA PHE A 227 -29.76 10.55 -13.78
C PHE A 227 -30.29 10.90 -15.17
N VAL A 228 -29.58 10.48 -16.22
CA VAL A 228 -29.96 10.76 -17.61
C VAL A 228 -31.16 9.92 -18.08
N ASN A 229 -31.22 8.64 -17.71
CA ASN A 229 -32.22 7.70 -18.25
C ASN A 229 -33.41 7.44 -17.31
N GLY A 230 -33.38 7.99 -16.10
CA GLY A 230 -34.42 7.85 -15.10
C GLY A 230 -34.27 6.62 -14.18
N PRO A 231 -35.03 6.58 -13.07
CA PRO A 231 -35.07 5.43 -12.17
C PRO A 231 -35.54 4.15 -12.88
N GLY A 232 -34.87 3.03 -12.62
CA GLY A 232 -35.20 1.73 -13.24
C GLY A 232 -34.56 1.50 -14.62
N ALA A 233 -33.76 2.44 -15.12
CA ALA A 233 -33.00 2.26 -16.35
C ALA A 233 -32.09 1.01 -16.26
N SER A 234 -32.11 0.21 -17.32
CA SER A 234 -31.22 -0.94 -17.49
C SER A 234 -29.96 -0.53 -18.23
N ILE A 235 -28.81 -1.00 -17.77
CA ILE A 235 -27.50 -0.66 -18.35
C ILE A 235 -26.79 -1.92 -18.82
N ILE A 236 -26.09 -1.82 -19.94
CA ILE A 236 -25.22 -2.89 -20.42
C ILE A 236 -23.95 -2.87 -19.57
N PHE A 237 -23.45 -4.04 -19.19
CA PHE A 237 -22.18 -4.17 -18.49
C PHE A 237 -21.06 -3.42 -19.25
N PRO A 238 -20.38 -2.44 -18.64
CA PRO A 238 -19.39 -1.61 -19.32
C PRO A 238 -18.04 -2.34 -19.44
N GLY A 239 -18.05 -3.52 -20.06
CA GLY A 239 -16.88 -4.38 -20.21
C GLY A 239 -17.10 -5.48 -21.25
N THR A 240 -16.09 -6.33 -21.41
CA THR A 240 -16.15 -7.46 -22.35
C THR A 240 -16.90 -8.64 -21.73
N LYS A 241 -17.39 -9.56 -22.57
CA LYS A 241 -17.97 -10.83 -22.09
C LYS A 241 -16.96 -11.61 -21.23
N THR A 242 -15.69 -11.59 -21.61
CA THR A 242 -14.60 -12.21 -20.83
C THR A 242 -14.50 -11.63 -19.43
N ASN A 243 -14.50 -10.29 -19.30
CA ASN A 243 -14.46 -9.62 -18.00
C ASN A 243 -15.75 -9.76 -17.18
N PHE A 244 -16.85 -10.19 -17.79
CA PHE A 244 -18.09 -10.48 -17.05
C PHE A 244 -18.03 -11.86 -16.38
N THR A 245 -17.31 -12.82 -16.98
CA THR A 245 -17.29 -14.23 -16.55
C THR A 245 -15.97 -14.68 -15.93
N TYR A 246 -14.95 -13.81 -15.87
CA TYR A 246 -13.65 -14.18 -15.30
C TYR A 246 -13.73 -14.43 -13.79
N THR A 247 -12.81 -15.26 -13.30
CA THR A 247 -12.59 -15.49 -11.87
C THR A 247 -11.63 -14.46 -11.32
N PHE A 248 -11.86 -14.00 -10.09
CA PHE A 248 -11.00 -13.02 -9.41
C PHE A 248 -10.74 -13.43 -7.96
N THR A 249 -9.69 -12.86 -7.36
CA THR A 249 -9.44 -12.96 -5.92
C THR A 249 -10.01 -11.72 -5.23
N ASP A 250 -10.91 -11.91 -4.27
CA ASP A 250 -11.48 -10.78 -3.53
C ASP A 250 -10.38 -10.07 -2.72
N SER A 251 -10.22 -8.77 -2.99
CA SER A 251 -9.21 -7.90 -2.39
C SER A 251 -9.87 -6.68 -1.75
N SER A 252 -10.83 -6.91 -0.86
CA SER A 252 -11.43 -5.86 -0.05
C SER A 252 -10.39 -5.12 0.79
N GLN A 253 -10.37 -3.78 0.72
CA GLN A 253 -9.44 -2.96 1.51
C GLN A 253 -9.48 -3.27 3.01
N ASP A 254 -10.65 -3.66 3.52
CA ASP A 254 -10.88 -3.92 4.94
C ASP A 254 -10.48 -5.35 5.37
N LEU A 255 -10.16 -6.24 4.42
CA LEU A 255 -9.80 -7.64 4.65
C LEU A 255 -8.33 -7.97 4.40
N ILE A 256 -7.67 -7.30 3.43
CA ILE A 256 -6.29 -7.62 2.99
C ILE A 256 -5.30 -7.72 4.18
N PHE A 257 -5.48 -6.89 5.21
CA PHE A 257 -4.60 -6.82 6.38
C PHE A 257 -5.22 -7.34 7.68
N LYS A 258 -6.35 -8.07 7.58
CA LYS A 258 -6.93 -8.82 8.70
C LYS A 258 -6.45 -10.27 8.65
N VAL A 259 -5.14 -10.44 8.82
CA VAL A 259 -4.44 -11.73 8.87
C VAL A 259 -3.68 -11.87 10.18
#